data_AF-A0A970INJ1-F1
#
_entry.id   AF-A0A970INJ1-F1
#
_cell.length_a   1.000
_cell.length_b   1.000
_cell.length_c   1.000
_cell.angle_alpha   90.00
_cell.angle_beta   90.00
_cell.angle_gamma   90.00
#
_symmetry.space_group_name_H-M   'P 1'
#
loop_
_entity.id
_entity.type
_entity.pdbx_description
1 polymer ?
#
loop_
_entity_poly.entity_id
_entity_poly.type
_entity_poly.pdbx_seq_one_letter_code
_entity_poly.pdbx_strand_id
1 'polypeptide(L)'
;CKHACVNLESDFAERILDAAKNSENLITFGFNKKAKVYGYDVRKDGDKLAFNVKTPKFDKEFALTMPGLFNIENALGAIGAAYALNIPYEFMYSGLLKARSGGRMEKYESQDGEKIVIVDYAHNKLSFTKLYESTKEEYKGRNIVTVFGCPGGKAFTRRENLGTLAGQHSDEIILTEEDPGEEPVIDICKDIAKHVKVHNDNCKIIEDREEAIKDSIFLSKPHSIILLTGKGRETRQKIGKEYVPCPSDVDFVLQYLKEYDEREKEAAITKM
;
A
#
# COMPACT_ATOMS: atom_id res chain seq x y z
N CYS A 1 17.55 -21.06 13.88
CA CYS A 1 16.17 -20.54 14.09
C CYS A 1 15.25 -21.74 14.25
N LYS A 2 14.35 -21.77 15.25
CA LYS A 2 13.48 -22.94 15.50
C LYS A 2 12.46 -23.16 14.39
N HIS A 3 11.89 -22.07 13.87
CA HIS A 3 10.94 -22.09 12.77
C HIS A 3 11.39 -21.13 11.67
N ALA A 4 11.18 -21.51 10.42
CA ALA A 4 11.35 -20.62 9.27
C ALA A 4 10.11 -20.72 8.37
N CYS A 5 9.60 -19.57 7.94
CA CYS A 5 8.51 -19.48 6.97
C CYS A 5 9.06 -18.83 5.69
N VAL A 6 8.97 -19.54 4.56
CA VAL A 6 9.54 -19.08 3.28
C VAL A 6 8.47 -19.01 2.22
N ASN A 7 8.37 -17.84 1.59
CA ASN A 7 7.48 -17.58 0.47
C ASN A 7 8.08 -18.18 -0.82
N LEU A 8 7.33 -19.05 -1.51
CA LEU A 8 7.79 -19.66 -2.77
C LEU A 8 7.62 -18.74 -3.99
N GLU A 9 6.88 -17.65 -3.88
CA GLU A 9 6.77 -16.63 -4.94
C GLU A 9 7.92 -15.60 -4.88
N SER A 10 8.84 -15.70 -3.94
CA SER A 10 10.00 -14.81 -3.87
C SER A 10 10.98 -15.06 -5.04
N ASP A 11 11.44 -13.99 -5.70
CA ASP A 11 12.53 -14.05 -6.69
C ASP A 11 13.83 -14.68 -6.15
N PHE A 12 13.99 -14.68 -4.82
CA PHE A 12 15.13 -15.26 -4.13
C PHE A 12 14.77 -16.52 -3.33
N ALA A 13 13.64 -17.17 -3.63
CA ALA A 13 13.14 -18.32 -2.86
C ALA A 13 14.20 -19.40 -2.66
N GLU A 14 14.96 -19.77 -3.69
CA GLU A 14 16.01 -20.79 -3.58
C GLU A 14 17.11 -20.41 -2.58
N ARG A 15 17.58 -19.17 -2.64
CA ARG A 15 18.59 -18.64 -1.71
C ARG A 15 18.06 -18.62 -0.27
N ILE A 16 16.81 -18.20 -0.10
CA ILE A 16 16.17 -18.13 1.23
C ILE A 16 15.96 -19.54 1.78
N LEU A 17 15.52 -20.50 0.95
CA LEU A 17 15.37 -21.90 1.32
C LEU A 17 16.71 -22.52 1.74
N ASP A 18 17.79 -22.27 1.01
CA ASP A 18 19.12 -22.76 1.38
C ASP A 18 19.58 -22.20 2.74
N ALA A 19 19.35 -20.91 3.00
CA ALA A 19 19.64 -20.30 4.30
C ALA A 19 18.76 -20.86 5.43
N ALA A 20 17.51 -21.22 5.12
CA ALA A 20 16.54 -21.73 6.08
C ALA A 20 16.62 -23.25 6.32
N LYS A 21 17.43 -23.99 5.56
CA LYS A 21 17.51 -25.46 5.60
C LYS A 21 17.88 -26.04 6.96
N ASN A 22 18.61 -25.26 7.78
CA ASN A 22 19.04 -25.65 9.13
C ASN A 22 18.00 -25.31 10.21
N SER A 23 16.80 -24.86 9.84
CA SER A 23 15.71 -24.68 10.80
C SER A 23 15.07 -26.02 11.17
N GLU A 24 14.67 -26.19 12.43
CA GLU A 24 14.03 -27.43 12.91
C GLU A 24 12.70 -27.66 12.20
N ASN A 25 11.98 -26.59 11.85
CA ASN A 25 10.72 -26.67 11.13
C ASN A 25 10.63 -25.59 10.05
N LEU A 26 10.88 -26.01 8.81
CA LEU A 26 10.68 -25.22 7.61
C LEU A 26 9.24 -25.34 7.10
N ILE A 27 8.56 -24.20 7.03
CA ILE A 27 7.25 -24.03 6.43
C ILE A 27 7.43 -23.22 5.14
N THR A 28 6.99 -23.79 4.02
CA THR A 28 6.86 -23.04 2.77
C THR A 28 5.42 -22.60 2.61
N PHE A 29 5.20 -21.37 2.14
CA PHE A 29 3.88 -20.83 1.87
C PHE A 29 3.83 -20.19 0.49
N GLY A 30 2.63 -20.10 -0.08
CA GLY A 30 2.43 -19.46 -1.38
C GLY A 30 1.27 -19.98 -2.19
N PHE A 31 1.17 -19.52 -3.43
CA PHE A 31 0.26 -20.03 -4.47
C PHE A 31 0.89 -21.14 -5.32
N ASN A 32 2.15 -21.48 -5.06
CA ASN A 32 2.78 -22.66 -5.61
C ASN A 32 2.23 -23.93 -4.95
N LYS A 33 1.74 -24.90 -5.74
CA LYS A 33 1.24 -26.20 -5.27
C LYS A 33 2.24 -27.01 -4.43
N LYS A 34 3.54 -26.68 -4.51
CA LYS A 34 4.62 -27.30 -3.71
C LYS A 34 4.74 -26.69 -2.31
N ALA A 35 4.06 -25.59 -2.02
CA ALA A 35 4.07 -24.97 -0.69
C ALA A 35 3.37 -25.87 0.33
N LYS A 36 3.93 -25.94 1.55
CA LYS A 36 3.29 -26.64 2.68
C LYS A 36 2.02 -25.93 3.14
N VAL A 37 1.96 -24.61 2.99
CA VAL A 37 0.77 -23.78 3.15
C VAL A 37 0.43 -23.21 1.78
N TYR A 38 -0.43 -23.94 1.06
CA TYR A 38 -0.78 -23.65 -0.33
C TYR A 38 -2.12 -22.91 -0.40
N GLY A 39 -2.12 -21.68 -0.89
CA GLY A 39 -3.32 -20.89 -1.16
C GLY A 39 -3.85 -21.10 -2.58
N TYR A 40 -5.17 -21.23 -2.74
CA TYR A 40 -5.82 -21.41 -4.04
C TYR A 40 -7.28 -20.92 -4.04
N ASP A 41 -7.92 -20.92 -5.21
CA ASP A 41 -9.33 -20.49 -5.42
C ASP A 41 -9.65 -19.12 -4.80
N VAL A 42 -8.79 -18.14 -5.10
CA VAL A 42 -9.01 -16.76 -4.69
C VAL A 42 -10.20 -16.19 -5.45
N ARG A 43 -11.16 -15.65 -4.70
CA ARG A 43 -12.34 -15.00 -5.25
C ARG A 43 -12.81 -13.84 -4.39
N LYS A 44 -13.50 -12.90 -5.02
CA LYS A 44 -14.23 -11.86 -4.32
C LYS A 44 -15.57 -12.43 -3.83
N ASP A 45 -15.87 -12.21 -2.55
CA ASP A 45 -17.11 -12.61 -1.89
C ASP A 45 -17.68 -11.42 -1.12
N GLY A 46 -18.55 -10.65 -1.78
CA GLY A 46 -18.99 -9.33 -1.32
C GLY A 46 -17.80 -8.37 -1.13
N ASP A 47 -17.67 -7.84 0.08
CA ASP A 47 -16.57 -6.95 0.49
C ASP A 47 -15.33 -7.71 0.98
N LYS A 48 -15.32 -9.04 0.87
CA LYS A 48 -14.23 -9.90 1.33
C LYS A 48 -13.51 -10.56 0.16
N LEU A 49 -12.28 -10.97 0.43
CA LEU A 49 -11.55 -11.92 -0.39
C LEU A 49 -11.59 -13.28 0.29
N ALA A 50 -12.20 -14.27 -0.37
CA ALA A 50 -12.23 -15.66 0.07
C ALA A 50 -11.19 -16.47 -0.70
N PHE A 51 -10.53 -17.41 -0.02
CA PHE A 51 -9.52 -18.28 -0.61
C PHE A 51 -9.39 -19.56 0.23
N ASN A 52 -9.02 -20.65 -0.42
CA ASN A 52 -8.77 -21.93 0.23
C ASN A 52 -7.29 -22.06 0.59
N VAL A 53 -7.02 -22.70 1.73
CA VAL A 53 -5.66 -22.99 2.17
C VAL A 53 -5.53 -24.45 2.52
N LYS A 54 -4.64 -25.11 1.78
CA LYS A 54 -4.25 -26.50 2.00
C LYS A 54 -2.96 -26.58 2.79
N THR A 55 -2.98 -27.38 3.84
CA THR A 55 -1.83 -27.77 4.65
C THR A 55 -1.82 -29.28 4.84
N PRO A 56 -0.74 -29.88 5.39
CA PRO A 56 -0.77 -31.28 5.78
C PRO A 56 -1.83 -31.64 6.83
N LYS A 57 -2.38 -30.66 7.57
CA LYS A 57 -3.36 -30.90 8.65
C LYS A 57 -4.79 -30.57 8.27
N PHE A 58 -5.01 -29.69 7.30
CA PHE A 58 -6.35 -29.24 6.93
C PHE A 58 -6.38 -28.71 5.51
N ASP A 59 -7.57 -28.71 4.92
CA ASP A 59 -7.89 -28.04 3.67
C ASP A 59 -9.18 -27.26 3.90
N LYS A 60 -9.06 -25.94 4.12
CA LYS A 60 -10.17 -25.11 4.62
C LYS A 60 -10.14 -23.71 4.01
N GLU A 61 -11.31 -23.10 3.95
CA GLU A 61 -11.49 -21.73 3.49
C GLU A 61 -11.08 -20.70 4.55
N PHE A 62 -10.52 -19.60 4.08
CA PHE A 62 -10.24 -18.37 4.82
C PHE A 62 -10.87 -17.18 4.11
N ALA A 63 -11.11 -16.12 4.87
CA ALA A 63 -11.58 -14.84 4.34
C ALA A 63 -10.79 -13.68 4.92
N LEU A 64 -10.50 -12.69 4.09
CA LEU A 64 -9.92 -11.40 4.45
C LEU A 64 -10.91 -10.30 4.13
N THR A 65 -10.94 -9.29 4.98
CA THR A 65 -11.70 -8.05 4.76
C THR A 65 -10.84 -6.94 4.15
N MET A 66 -9.56 -7.21 3.89
CA MET A 66 -8.63 -6.27 3.25
C MET A 66 -8.52 -6.63 1.77
N PRO A 67 -8.65 -5.66 0.84
CA PRO A 67 -8.56 -5.90 -0.60
C PRO A 67 -7.11 -6.19 -1.06
N GLY A 68 -6.97 -6.68 -2.30
CA GLY A 68 -5.68 -6.95 -2.95
C GLY A 68 -5.11 -8.36 -2.76
N LEU A 69 -4.59 -8.95 -3.85
CA LEU A 69 -3.98 -10.28 -3.87
C LEU A 69 -2.75 -10.40 -2.95
N PHE A 70 -1.96 -9.32 -2.82
CA PHE A 70 -0.80 -9.29 -1.95
C PHE A 70 -1.18 -9.46 -0.46
N ASN A 71 -2.39 -9.07 -0.05
CA ASN A 71 -2.86 -9.29 1.31
C ASN A 71 -3.19 -10.76 1.56
N ILE A 72 -3.56 -11.52 0.53
CA ILE A 72 -3.69 -12.98 0.63
C ILE A 72 -2.32 -13.61 0.79
N GLU A 73 -1.32 -13.18 0.03
CA GLU A 73 0.06 -13.65 0.18
C GLU A 73 0.60 -13.39 1.60
N ASN A 74 0.37 -12.19 2.15
CA ASN A 74 0.68 -11.85 3.54
C ASN A 74 -0.09 -12.74 4.53
N ALA A 75 -1.36 -13.02 4.26
CA ALA A 75 -2.16 -13.91 5.09
C ALA A 75 -1.64 -15.35 5.04
N LEU A 76 -1.20 -15.86 3.89
CA LEU A 76 -0.53 -17.17 3.79
C LEU A 76 0.76 -17.21 4.61
N GLY A 77 1.53 -16.11 4.64
CA GLY A 77 2.67 -15.95 5.54
C GLY A 77 2.28 -16.03 7.01
N ALA A 78 1.22 -15.32 7.41
CA ALA A 78 0.69 -15.34 8.77
C ALA A 78 0.14 -16.73 9.16
N ILE A 79 -0.58 -17.40 8.25
CA ILE A 79 -1.05 -18.78 8.42
C ILE A 79 0.15 -19.73 8.54
N GLY A 80 1.20 -19.54 7.74
CA GLY A 80 2.44 -20.30 7.83
C GLY A 80 3.09 -20.23 9.21
N ALA A 81 3.18 -19.01 9.77
CA ALA A 81 3.70 -18.80 11.11
C ALA A 81 2.79 -19.41 12.19
N ALA A 82 1.48 -19.18 12.12
CA ALA A 82 0.50 -19.74 13.06
C ALA A 82 0.46 -21.27 13.01
N TYR A 83 0.56 -21.85 11.82
CA TYR A 83 0.66 -23.29 11.59
C TYR A 83 1.93 -23.87 12.20
N ALA A 84 3.08 -23.20 12.05
CA ALA A 84 4.34 -23.62 12.67
C ALA A 84 4.24 -23.69 14.21
N LEU A 85 3.42 -22.81 14.79
CA LEU A 85 3.15 -22.70 16.22
C LEU A 85 1.99 -23.57 16.70
N ASN A 86 1.41 -24.41 15.84
CA ASN A 86 0.26 -25.27 16.14
C ASN A 86 -0.99 -24.52 16.63
N ILE A 87 -1.20 -23.29 16.17
CA ILE A 87 -2.44 -22.57 16.44
C ILE A 87 -3.60 -23.28 15.69
N PRO A 88 -4.74 -23.54 16.34
CA PRO A 88 -5.90 -24.14 15.66
C PRO A 88 -6.49 -23.25 14.56
N TYR A 89 -7.12 -23.88 13.55
CA TYR A 89 -7.71 -23.21 12.39
C TYR A 89 -8.69 -22.09 12.80
N GLU A 90 -9.51 -22.34 13.82
CA GLU A 90 -10.60 -21.46 14.24
C GLU A 90 -10.06 -20.10 14.72
N PHE A 91 -8.88 -20.09 15.35
CA PHE A 91 -8.21 -18.87 15.78
C PHE A 91 -7.50 -18.16 14.62
N MET A 92 -6.93 -18.91 13.67
CA MET A 92 -6.38 -18.31 12.45
C MET A 92 -7.48 -17.63 11.64
N TYR A 93 -8.60 -18.31 11.43
CA TYR A 93 -9.74 -17.82 10.66
C TYR A 93 -10.35 -16.57 11.29
N SER A 94 -10.69 -16.64 12.58
CA SER A 94 -11.26 -15.49 13.29
C SER A 94 -10.29 -14.32 13.42
N GLY A 95 -8.98 -14.60 13.54
CA GLY A 95 -7.93 -13.58 13.54
C GLY A 95 -7.86 -12.84 12.20
N LEU A 96 -7.80 -13.56 11.09
CA LEU A 96 -7.73 -12.96 9.75
C LEU A 96 -9.00 -12.20 9.36
N LEU A 97 -10.18 -12.67 9.79
CA LEU A 97 -11.44 -11.96 9.54
C LEU A 97 -11.50 -10.60 10.24
N LYS A 98 -10.87 -10.49 11.42
CA LYS A 98 -10.77 -9.26 12.22
C LYS A 98 -9.53 -8.43 11.90
N ALA A 99 -8.54 -9.01 11.24
CA ALA A 99 -7.29 -8.33 10.95
C ALA A 99 -7.56 -7.06 10.14
N ARG A 100 -6.98 -5.97 10.62
CA ARG A 100 -6.89 -4.70 9.91
C ARG A 100 -5.44 -4.28 9.97
N SER A 101 -4.88 -3.89 8.85
CA SER A 101 -3.56 -3.28 8.80
C SER A 101 -3.76 -1.79 8.55
N GLY A 102 -3.60 -0.98 9.60
CA GLY A 102 -3.70 0.47 9.47
C GLY A 102 -2.66 1.00 8.49
N GLY A 103 -3.08 1.87 7.56
CA GLY A 103 -2.27 2.45 6.49
C GLY A 103 -1.89 1.44 5.40
N ARG A 104 -2.70 0.41 5.13
CA ARG A 104 -2.51 -0.48 3.97
C ARG A 104 -3.80 -0.58 3.17
N MET A 105 -3.80 -0.01 1.96
CA MET A 105 -4.94 0.06 1.04
C MET A 105 -6.23 0.56 1.69
N GLU A 106 -6.16 1.56 2.56
CA GLU A 106 -7.36 2.15 3.14
C GLU A 106 -8.06 3.03 2.10
N LYS A 107 -9.23 2.58 1.64
CA LYS A 107 -10.05 3.29 0.66
C LYS A 107 -10.97 4.30 1.34
N TYR A 108 -10.91 5.53 0.86
CA TYR A 108 -11.85 6.61 1.13
C TYR A 108 -12.41 7.11 -0.19
N GLU A 109 -13.64 7.61 -0.19
CA GLU A 109 -14.35 7.98 -1.41
C GLU A 109 -15.24 9.19 -1.15
N SER A 110 -15.29 10.13 -2.10
CA SER A 110 -16.24 11.25 -2.08
C SER A 110 -17.67 10.75 -2.28
N GLN A 111 -18.67 11.53 -1.84
CA GLN A 111 -20.08 11.14 -1.94
C GLN A 111 -20.57 10.97 -3.39
N ASP A 112 -19.99 11.73 -4.33
CA ASP A 112 -20.27 11.62 -5.75
C ASP A 112 -19.50 10.49 -6.46
N GLY A 113 -18.55 9.84 -5.76
CA GLY A 113 -17.70 8.78 -6.30
C GLY A 113 -16.62 9.24 -7.29
N GLU A 114 -16.48 10.56 -7.50
CA GLU A 114 -15.52 11.13 -8.46
C GLU A 114 -14.08 11.05 -7.94
N LYS A 115 -13.90 11.07 -6.62
CA LYS A 115 -12.60 10.97 -5.94
C LYS A 115 -12.54 9.68 -5.13
N ILE A 116 -11.62 8.80 -5.50
CA ILE A 116 -11.23 7.66 -4.65
C ILE A 116 -9.83 7.94 -4.12
N VAL A 117 -9.63 7.84 -2.81
CA VAL A 117 -8.32 7.99 -2.18
C VAL A 117 -7.93 6.66 -1.54
N ILE A 118 -6.75 6.15 -1.90
CA ILE A 118 -6.12 4.98 -1.29
C ILE A 118 -4.94 5.45 -0.45
N VAL A 119 -5.03 5.23 0.85
CA VAL A 119 -3.94 5.52 1.79
C VAL A 119 -3.15 4.23 2.06
N ASP A 120 -1.88 4.22 1.66
CA ASP A 120 -0.97 3.08 1.80
C ASP A 120 0.40 3.50 2.36
N TYR A 121 1.14 2.53 2.89
CA TYR A 121 2.48 2.71 3.44
C TYR A 121 3.57 2.17 2.51
N ALA A 122 3.22 1.88 1.26
CA ALA A 122 4.16 1.52 0.23
C ALA A 122 5.30 2.54 0.22
N HIS A 123 6.53 2.05 0.32
CA HIS A 123 7.74 2.88 0.41
C HIS A 123 8.95 2.19 -0.25
N ASN A 124 8.71 1.09 -0.96
CA ASN A 124 9.74 0.35 -1.68
C ASN A 124 9.21 -0.11 -3.04
N LYS A 125 10.14 -0.49 -3.93
CA LYS A 125 9.85 -0.88 -5.32
C LYS A 125 8.73 -1.92 -5.41
N LEU A 126 8.83 -3.02 -4.66
CA LEU A 126 7.85 -4.10 -4.70
C LEU A 126 6.46 -3.63 -4.26
N SER A 127 6.37 -2.88 -3.16
CA SER A 127 5.10 -2.35 -2.68
C SER A 127 4.44 -1.39 -3.67
N PHE A 128 5.21 -0.50 -4.32
CA PHE A 128 4.70 0.39 -5.35
C PHE A 128 4.23 -0.38 -6.59
N THR A 129 5.00 -1.37 -7.05
CA THR A 129 4.62 -2.21 -8.19
C THR A 129 3.29 -2.90 -7.91
N LYS A 130 3.14 -3.53 -6.74
CA LYS A 130 1.89 -4.21 -6.36
C LYS A 130 0.72 -3.25 -6.20
N LEU A 131 0.95 -2.06 -5.64
CA LEU A 131 -0.04 -1.00 -5.54
C LEU A 131 -0.57 -0.59 -6.92
N TYR A 132 0.32 -0.33 -7.89
CA TYR A 132 -0.09 0.04 -9.25
C TYR A 132 -0.78 -1.10 -10.00
N GLU A 133 -0.30 -2.35 -9.86
CA GLU A 133 -0.94 -3.53 -10.46
C GLU A 133 -2.39 -3.66 -9.97
N SER A 134 -2.59 -3.67 -8.65
CA SER A 134 -3.92 -3.74 -8.01
C SER A 134 -4.79 -2.56 -8.42
N THR A 135 -4.24 -1.34 -8.40
CA THR A 135 -4.98 -0.12 -8.77
C THR A 135 -5.49 -0.19 -10.21
N LYS A 136 -4.64 -0.59 -11.16
CA LYS A 136 -5.01 -0.68 -12.58
C LYS A 136 -6.02 -1.80 -12.85
N GLU A 137 -5.96 -2.89 -12.10
CA GLU A 137 -6.90 -3.99 -12.23
C GLU A 137 -8.28 -3.64 -11.67
N GLU A 138 -8.33 -3.02 -10.49
CA GLU A 138 -9.55 -2.75 -9.74
C GLU A 138 -10.26 -1.46 -10.18
N TYR A 139 -9.53 -0.45 -10.65
CA TYR A 139 -10.04 0.90 -10.93
C TYR A 139 -9.81 1.32 -12.38
N LYS A 140 -10.14 0.44 -13.32
CA LYS A 140 -9.96 0.66 -14.76
C LYS A 140 -10.64 1.94 -15.22
N GLY A 141 -9.90 2.76 -15.98
CA GLY A 141 -10.39 4.00 -16.58
C GLY A 141 -10.30 5.25 -15.70
N ARG A 142 -9.91 5.11 -14.42
CA ARG A 142 -9.67 6.26 -13.54
C ARG A 142 -8.30 6.89 -13.79
N ASN A 143 -8.24 8.21 -13.61
CA ASN A 143 -7.00 8.98 -13.66
C ASN A 143 -6.18 8.74 -12.37
N ILE A 144 -4.98 8.18 -12.49
CA ILE A 144 -4.13 7.81 -11.36
C ILE A 144 -3.27 9.02 -10.94
N VAL A 145 -3.51 9.53 -9.74
CA VAL A 145 -2.72 10.60 -9.11
C VAL A 145 -1.91 9.99 -7.98
N THR A 146 -0.58 10.14 -7.97
CA THR A 146 0.25 9.61 -6.86
C THR A 146 0.91 10.73 -6.07
N VAL A 147 0.71 10.71 -4.76
CA VAL A 147 1.29 11.67 -3.80
C VAL A 147 2.28 10.93 -2.91
N PHE A 148 3.56 11.30 -2.95
CA PHE A 148 4.59 10.62 -2.18
C PHE A 148 5.85 11.44 -1.97
N GLY A 149 6.64 11.00 -0.98
CA GLY A 149 7.99 11.51 -0.70
C GLY A 149 8.99 10.36 -0.59
N CYS A 150 10.18 10.68 -0.10
CA CYS A 150 11.17 9.70 0.36
C CYS A 150 11.84 10.21 1.64
N PRO A 151 12.41 9.31 2.46
CA PRO A 151 13.20 9.74 3.60
C PRO A 151 14.52 10.42 3.17
N GLY A 152 14.96 11.40 3.95
CA GLY A 152 16.24 12.08 3.75
C GLY A 152 17.41 11.32 4.38
N GLY A 153 18.61 11.50 3.80
CA GLY A 153 19.87 10.92 4.28
C GLY A 153 19.97 9.39 4.21
N LYS A 154 18.95 8.69 3.68
CA LYS A 154 18.92 7.23 3.57
C LYS A 154 18.11 6.77 2.37
N ALA A 155 18.29 5.50 2.00
CA ALA A 155 17.48 4.80 1.02
C ALA A 155 17.37 5.49 -0.36
N PHE A 156 18.46 6.10 -0.84
CA PHE A 156 18.55 6.81 -2.12
C PHE A 156 18.03 6.01 -3.32
N THR A 157 18.23 4.69 -3.32
CA THR A 157 17.71 3.80 -4.37
C THR A 157 16.19 3.83 -4.48
N ARG A 158 15.47 4.23 -3.43
CA ARG A 158 14.01 4.44 -3.49
C ARG A 158 13.65 5.63 -4.36
N ARG A 159 14.44 6.70 -4.36
CA ARG A 159 14.14 7.90 -5.16
C ARG A 159 14.10 7.55 -6.65
N GLU A 160 15.06 6.76 -7.11
CA GLU A 160 15.10 6.22 -8.46
C GLU A 160 13.94 5.27 -8.74
N ASN A 161 13.79 4.22 -7.92
CA ASN A 161 12.81 3.16 -8.20
C ASN A 161 11.36 3.68 -8.11
N LEU A 162 11.04 4.47 -7.08
CA LEU A 162 9.70 5.00 -6.87
C LEU A 162 9.39 6.12 -7.88
N GLY A 163 10.35 7.01 -8.16
CA GLY A 163 10.20 8.03 -9.20
C GLY A 163 9.95 7.43 -10.58
N THR A 164 10.73 6.42 -10.96
CA THR A 164 10.56 5.66 -12.21
C THR A 164 9.17 5.02 -12.29
N LEU A 165 8.75 4.30 -11.24
CA LEU A 165 7.44 3.62 -11.22
C LEU A 165 6.27 4.62 -11.27
N ALA A 166 6.35 5.73 -10.54
CA ALA A 166 5.32 6.77 -10.59
C ALA A 166 5.24 7.41 -11.98
N GLY A 167 6.38 7.74 -12.60
CA GLY A 167 6.39 8.25 -13.97
C GLY A 167 5.82 7.27 -15.00
N GLN A 168 5.94 5.96 -14.78
CA GLN A 168 5.41 4.94 -15.70
C GLN A 168 3.92 4.64 -15.53
N HIS A 169 3.34 4.98 -14.38
CA HIS A 169 2.03 4.43 -13.99
C HIS A 169 1.00 5.45 -13.54
N SER A 170 1.41 6.68 -13.22
CA SER A 170 0.51 7.76 -12.82
C SER A 170 0.28 8.74 -13.97
N ASP A 171 -0.91 9.32 -14.00
CA ASP A 171 -1.26 10.44 -14.87
C ASP A 171 -0.77 11.78 -14.30
N GLU A 172 -0.82 11.95 -12.97
CA GLU A 172 -0.28 13.11 -12.24
C GLU A 172 0.54 12.63 -11.04
N ILE A 173 1.65 13.32 -10.78
CA ILE A 173 2.54 13.05 -9.64
C ILE A 173 2.69 14.31 -8.79
N ILE A 174 2.53 14.15 -7.48
CA ILE A 174 2.78 15.20 -6.49
C ILE A 174 3.88 14.72 -5.54
N LEU A 175 5.03 15.36 -5.60
CA LEU A 175 6.15 15.07 -4.71
C LEU A 175 6.08 16.00 -3.50
N THR A 176 6.20 15.40 -2.32
CA THR A 176 6.05 16.09 -1.04
C THR A 176 6.98 15.49 0.02
N GLU A 177 6.96 16.04 1.23
CA GLU A 177 7.70 15.50 2.35
C GLU A 177 7.19 14.14 2.86
N GLU A 178 8.11 13.35 3.40
CA GLU A 178 7.84 12.12 4.15
C GLU A 178 8.57 12.20 5.49
N ASP A 179 9.84 11.81 5.53
CA ASP A 179 10.73 11.90 6.70
C ASP A 179 12.04 12.58 6.26
N PRO A 180 12.04 13.90 6.01
CA PRO A 180 13.19 14.59 5.42
C PRO A 180 14.45 14.53 6.30
N GLY A 181 14.31 14.36 7.62
CA GLY A 181 15.44 14.37 8.53
C GLY A 181 16.23 15.67 8.36
N GLU A 182 17.55 15.56 8.19
CA GLU A 182 18.43 16.72 8.04
C GLU A 182 18.55 17.22 6.59
N GLU A 183 17.94 16.54 5.62
CA GLU A 183 18.01 16.91 4.20
C GLU A 183 16.82 17.82 3.81
N PRO A 184 17.03 18.89 3.03
CA PRO A 184 15.93 19.73 2.56
C PRO A 184 14.91 18.94 1.72
N VAL A 185 13.62 19.11 2.00
CA VAL A 185 12.52 18.43 1.29
C VAL A 185 12.60 18.67 -0.22
N ILE A 186 12.83 19.93 -0.63
CA ILE A 186 12.99 20.30 -2.03
C ILE A 186 14.10 19.51 -2.75
N ASP A 187 15.20 19.18 -2.07
CA ASP A 187 16.32 18.46 -2.69
C ASP A 187 15.96 17.00 -2.90
N ILE A 188 15.29 16.38 -1.91
CA ILE A 188 14.73 15.03 -2.02
C ILE A 188 13.74 14.97 -3.20
N CYS A 189 12.79 15.92 -3.26
CA CYS A 189 11.77 15.98 -4.29
C CYS A 189 12.38 16.19 -5.69
N LYS A 190 13.35 17.10 -5.83
CA LYS A 190 14.08 17.31 -7.09
C LYS A 190 14.83 16.07 -7.54
N ASP A 191 15.38 15.30 -6.60
CA ASP A 191 16.08 14.07 -6.92
C ASP A 191 15.14 12.99 -7.46
N ILE A 192 13.99 12.77 -6.80
CA ILE A 192 12.92 11.89 -7.30
C ILE A 192 12.43 12.36 -8.67
N ALA A 193 12.19 13.67 -8.83
CA ALA A 193 11.63 14.25 -10.04
C ALA A 193 12.46 13.97 -11.31
N LYS A 194 13.80 13.85 -11.18
CA LYS A 194 14.67 13.48 -12.32
C LYS A 194 14.28 12.14 -12.92
N HIS A 195 13.88 11.18 -12.08
CA HIS A 195 13.50 9.83 -12.51
C HIS A 195 12.05 9.78 -13.01
N VAL A 196 11.16 10.61 -12.44
CA VAL A 196 9.77 10.76 -12.93
C VAL A 196 9.76 11.30 -14.36
N LYS A 197 10.53 12.38 -14.62
CA LYS A 197 10.59 13.09 -15.90
C LYS A 197 11.07 12.24 -17.09
N VAL A 198 11.68 11.09 -16.83
CA VAL A 198 12.05 10.14 -17.90
C VAL A 198 10.80 9.55 -18.58
N HIS A 199 9.68 9.49 -17.86
CA HIS A 199 8.46 8.81 -18.29
C HIS A 199 7.23 9.71 -18.30
N ASN A 200 7.17 10.74 -17.43
CA ASN A 200 6.02 11.64 -17.33
C ASN A 200 6.46 13.06 -16.91
N ASP A 201 6.00 14.07 -17.64
CA ASP A 201 6.27 15.49 -17.36
C ASP A 201 5.25 16.13 -16.40
N ASN A 202 4.12 15.46 -16.12
CA ASN A 202 3.08 15.94 -15.21
C ASN A 202 3.42 15.65 -13.75
N CYS A 203 4.49 16.29 -13.27
CA CYS A 203 5.00 16.16 -11.91
C CYS A 203 5.14 17.54 -11.27
N LYS A 204 4.47 17.75 -10.13
CA LYS A 204 4.61 18.97 -9.31
C LYS A 204 5.23 18.66 -7.95
N ILE A 205 5.85 19.67 -7.34
CA ILE A 205 6.44 19.59 -6.01
C ILE A 205 5.63 20.52 -5.10
N ILE A 206 5.09 19.97 -4.03
CA ILE A 206 4.43 20.71 -2.94
C ILE A 206 5.07 20.18 -1.67
N GLU A 207 5.97 20.96 -1.07
CA GLU A 207 6.81 20.48 0.04
C GLU A 207 5.97 20.09 1.25
N ASP A 208 4.95 20.89 1.58
CA ASP A 208 4.01 20.62 2.67
C ASP A 208 3.07 19.46 2.31
N ARG A 209 3.04 18.44 3.17
CA ARG A 209 2.27 17.22 2.90
C ARG A 209 0.76 17.43 2.97
N GLU A 210 0.29 18.30 3.86
CA GLU A 210 -1.12 18.62 3.99
C GLU A 210 -1.63 19.33 2.73
N GLU A 211 -0.89 20.33 2.26
CA GLU A 211 -1.16 21.04 1.01
C GLU A 211 -1.14 20.10 -0.19
N ALA A 212 -0.15 19.19 -0.27
CA ALA A 212 -0.08 18.19 -1.33
C ALA A 212 -1.31 17.28 -1.38
N ILE A 213 -1.77 16.81 -0.21
CA ILE A 213 -2.97 15.96 -0.09
C ILE A 213 -4.22 16.76 -0.46
N LYS A 214 -4.36 17.97 0.06
CA LYS A 214 -5.47 18.87 -0.28
C LYS A 214 -5.57 19.11 -1.78
N ASP A 215 -4.46 19.50 -2.41
CA ASP A 215 -4.40 19.75 -3.85
C ASP A 215 -4.73 18.48 -4.65
N SER A 216 -4.28 17.31 -4.20
CA SER A 216 -4.62 16.05 -4.86
C SER A 216 -6.13 15.78 -4.88
N ILE A 217 -6.85 16.14 -3.82
CA ILE A 217 -8.30 15.92 -3.71
C ILE A 217 -9.07 16.95 -4.54
N PHE A 218 -8.74 18.23 -4.38
CA PHE A 218 -9.51 19.32 -5.00
C PHE A 218 -9.15 19.60 -6.47
N LEU A 219 -7.88 19.45 -6.86
CA LEU A 219 -7.39 19.91 -8.16
C LEU A 219 -7.17 18.79 -9.17
N SER A 220 -7.19 17.52 -8.72
CA SER A 220 -7.16 16.39 -9.65
C SER A 220 -8.38 16.40 -10.56
N LYS A 221 -8.28 15.74 -11.70
CA LYS A 221 -9.39 15.61 -12.66
C LYS A 221 -10.59 14.89 -12.01
N PRO A 222 -11.82 15.12 -12.50
CA PRO A 222 -12.93 14.21 -12.21
C PRO A 222 -12.54 12.76 -12.56
N HIS A 223 -13.18 11.80 -11.90
CA HIS A 223 -12.93 10.38 -12.06
C HIS A 223 -11.47 9.96 -11.76
N SER A 224 -10.89 10.52 -10.70
CA SER A 224 -9.52 10.22 -10.26
C SER A 224 -9.46 9.15 -9.16
N ILE A 225 -8.36 8.41 -9.15
CA ILE A 225 -7.90 7.62 -8.01
C ILE A 225 -6.57 8.19 -7.52
N ILE A 226 -6.55 8.58 -6.25
CA ILE A 226 -5.44 9.24 -5.58
C ILE A 226 -4.74 8.21 -4.69
N LEU A 227 -3.46 7.97 -4.93
CA LEU A 227 -2.62 7.07 -4.16
C LEU A 227 -1.74 7.90 -3.22
N LEU A 228 -2.09 7.92 -1.93
CA LEU A 228 -1.26 8.53 -0.89
C LEU A 228 -0.35 7.47 -0.30
N THR A 229 0.96 7.63 -0.47
CA THR A 229 1.94 6.62 -0.04
C THR A 229 3.00 7.17 0.91
N GLY A 230 3.67 6.27 1.63
CA GLY A 230 4.80 6.57 2.51
C GLY A 230 4.43 6.65 3.99
N LYS A 231 3.44 7.46 4.38
CA LYS A 231 3.13 7.75 5.80
C LYS A 231 1.93 6.96 6.32
N GLY A 232 0.86 6.84 5.55
CA GLY A 232 -0.32 6.09 5.99
C GLY A 232 -0.93 6.68 7.27
N ARG A 233 -1.07 5.86 8.33
CA ARG A 233 -1.56 6.30 9.65
C ARG A 233 -0.47 6.85 10.59
N GLU A 234 0.74 7.10 10.10
CA GLU A 234 1.81 7.63 10.94
C GLU A 234 1.53 9.07 11.39
N THR A 235 1.49 9.28 12.71
CA THR A 235 1.23 10.58 13.35
C THR A 235 2.50 11.31 13.78
N ARG A 236 3.64 10.95 13.18
CA ARG A 236 4.94 11.56 13.44
C ARG A 236 5.73 11.70 12.15
N GLN A 237 6.59 12.69 12.11
CA GLN A 237 7.47 12.97 10.98
C GLN A 237 8.86 13.30 11.47
N LYS A 238 9.89 12.77 10.80
CA LYS A 238 11.27 13.07 11.14
C LYS A 238 11.72 14.38 10.49
N ILE A 239 11.93 15.42 11.29
CA ILE A 239 12.49 16.72 10.87
C ILE A 239 13.77 16.99 11.66
N GLY A 240 14.87 17.24 10.96
CA GLY A 240 16.21 17.25 11.52
C GLY A 240 16.53 15.92 12.21
N LYS A 241 16.74 15.98 13.52
CA LYS A 241 17.04 14.83 14.39
C LYS A 241 15.85 14.36 15.21
N GLU A 242 14.73 15.07 15.16
CA GLU A 242 13.57 14.83 16.02
C GLU A 242 12.39 14.23 15.24
N TYR A 243 11.53 13.52 15.96
CA TYR A 243 10.22 13.12 15.46
C TYR A 243 9.17 14.09 16.00
N VAL A 244 8.65 14.95 15.14
CA VAL A 244 7.61 15.91 15.48
C VAL A 244 6.23 15.26 15.31
N PRO A 245 5.25 15.51 16.18
CA PRO A 245 3.87 15.09 15.96
C PRO A 245 3.28 15.76 14.72
N CYS A 246 2.56 14.97 13.91
CA CYS A 246 1.77 15.48 12.79
C CYS A 246 0.46 14.69 12.66
N PRO A 247 -0.59 15.25 12.04
CA PRO A 247 -1.75 14.46 11.63
C PRO A 247 -1.33 13.37 10.64
N SER A 248 -2.08 12.28 10.61
CA SER A 248 -1.84 11.21 9.64
C SER A 248 -2.45 11.54 8.27
N ASP A 249 -2.02 10.83 7.21
CA ASP A 249 -2.62 10.98 5.88
C ASP A 249 -4.13 10.72 5.93
N VAL A 250 -4.56 9.77 6.77
CA VAL A 250 -5.99 9.47 6.97
C VAL A 250 -6.74 10.66 7.56
N ASP A 251 -6.15 11.36 8.54
CA ASP A 251 -6.80 12.51 9.17
C ASP A 251 -7.03 13.61 8.14
N PHE A 252 -6.02 13.90 7.30
CA PHE A 252 -6.13 14.86 6.20
C PHE A 252 -7.16 14.42 5.14
N VAL A 253 -7.16 13.14 4.75
CA VAL A 253 -8.11 12.62 3.76
C VAL A 253 -9.55 12.76 4.25
N LEU A 254 -9.82 12.38 5.50
CA LEU A 254 -11.16 12.50 6.09
C LEU A 254 -11.62 13.95 6.16
N GLN A 255 -10.72 14.87 6.53
CA GLN A 255 -11.01 16.30 6.56
C GLN A 255 -11.32 16.82 5.14
N TYR A 256 -10.43 16.59 4.18
CA TYR A 256 -10.52 17.22 2.87
C TYR A 256 -11.54 16.59 1.94
N LEU A 257 -11.85 15.30 2.07
CA LEU A 257 -12.99 14.71 1.37
C LEU A 257 -14.32 15.26 1.90
N LYS A 258 -14.43 15.48 3.21
CA LYS A 258 -15.62 16.11 3.78
C LYS A 258 -15.79 17.54 3.25
N GLU A 259 -14.72 18.34 3.24
CA GLU A 259 -14.75 19.68 2.66
C GLU A 259 -15.07 19.65 1.15
N TYR A 260 -14.56 18.67 0.41
CA TYR A 260 -14.88 18.46 -1.01
C TYR A 260 -16.38 18.22 -1.21
N ASP A 261 -16.96 17.28 -0.48
CA ASP A 261 -18.38 16.95 -0.56
C ASP A 261 -19.28 18.17 -0.22
N GLU A 262 -18.88 18.97 0.77
CA GLU A 262 -19.59 20.20 1.14
C GLU A 262 -19.60 21.22 -0.01
N ARG A 263 -18.45 21.41 -0.68
CA ARG A 263 -18.34 22.33 -1.83
C ARG A 263 -19.12 21.85 -3.04
N GLU A 264 -19.08 20.56 -3.36
CA GLU A 264 -19.85 20.00 -4.48
C GLU A 264 -21.36 20.12 -4.23
N LYS A 265 -21.80 19.95 -2.98
CA LYS A 265 -23.19 20.17 -2.61
C LYS A 265 -23.62 21.63 -2.78
N GLU A 266 -22.81 22.59 -2.36
CA GLU A 266 -23.10 24.02 -2.56
C GLU A 266 -23.11 24.41 -4.05
N ALA A 267 -22.18 23.87 -4.83
CA ALA A 267 -22.11 24.08 -6.28
C ALA A 267 -23.33 23.49 -7.01
N ALA A 268 -23.84 22.34 -6.55
CA ALA A 268 -25.06 21.73 -7.08
C ALA A 268 -26.30 22.60 -6.79
N ILE A 269 -26.43 23.13 -5.57
CA ILE A 269 -27.55 24.00 -5.18
C ILE A 269 -27.55 25.30 -6.00
N THR A 270 -26.37 25.88 -6.25
CA THR A 270 -26.24 27.14 -6.99
C THR A 270 -26.55 26.99 -8.49
N LYS A 271 -26.52 25.77 -9.02
CA LYS A 271 -26.84 25.45 -10.42
C LYS A 271 -28.32 25.09 -10.66
N MET A 272 -29.14 24.98 -9.60
CA MET A 272 -30.59 24.75 -9.66
C MET A 272 -31.36 26.07 -9.66
#